data_AF-A0A087ASN1-F1
#
_entry.id   AF-A0A087ASN1-F1
#
_cell.length_a   1.000
_cell.length_b   1.000
_cell.length_c   1.000
_cell.angle_alpha   90.00
_cell.angle_beta   90.00
_cell.angle_gamma   90.00
#
_symmetry.space_group_name_H-M   'P 1'
#
loop_
_entity.id
_entity.type
_entity.pdbx_description
1 polymer ?
#
loop_
_entity_poly.entity_id
_entity_poly.type
_entity_poly.pdbx_seq_one_letter_code
_entity_poly.pdbx_strand_id
1 'polypeptide(L)' 'MKRKLQMLKAAHALHDLKVPPGNRLEPLQGNLLGHWSIRINQQYRLIFQWDDDTKEAYDVYFDDYHH' A
#
# COMPACT_ATOMS: atom_id res chain seq x y z
N MET A 1 -7.26 -2.73 10.61
CA MET A 1 -7.56 -2.42 9.20
C MET A 1 -7.86 -0.95 8.93
N LYS A 2 -8.86 -0.33 9.59
CA LYS A 2 -9.32 1.06 9.31
C LYS A 2 -8.21 2.13 9.24
N ARG A 3 -7.23 2.10 10.14
CA ARG A 3 -6.13 3.09 10.20
C ARG A 3 -5.29 3.16 8.92
N LYS A 4 -5.05 2.03 8.24
CA LYS A 4 -4.18 1.97 7.06
C LYS A 4 -4.90 2.48 5.81
N LEU A 5 -6.19 2.19 5.68
CA LEU A 5 -7.04 2.77 4.63
C LEU A 5 -7.19 4.29 4.80
N GLN A 6 -7.30 4.79 6.03
CA GLN A 6 -7.27 6.23 6.29
C GLN A 6 -5.95 6.87 5.89
N MET A 7 -4.82 6.20 6.15
CA MET A 7 -3.51 6.69 5.71
C MET A 7 -3.38 6.73 4.19
N LEU A 8 -3.87 5.72 3.47
CA LEU A 8 -3.90 5.74 2.00
C LEU A 8 -4.70 6.94 1.47
N LYS A 9 -5.85 7.24 2.09
CA LYS A 9 -6.68 8.41 1.72
C LYS A 9 -6.11 9.76 2.13
N ALA A 10 -5.21 9.79 3.11
CA ALA A 10 -4.62 11.02 3.64
C ALA A 10 -3.22 11.31 3.07
N ALA A 11 -2.64 10.38 2.31
CA ALA A 11 -1.36 10.58 1.67
C ALA A 11 -1.50 11.58 0.53
N HIS A 12 -0.56 12.53 0.44
CA HIS A 12 -0.48 13.49 -0.66
C HIS A 12 0.54 13.05 -1.71
N ALA A 13 1.42 12.14 -1.35
CA ALA A 13 2.34 11.48 -2.25
C ALA A 13 2.60 10.04 -1.81
N LEU A 14 2.98 9.19 -2.76
CA LEU A 14 3.32 7.79 -2.50
C LEU A 14 4.36 7.64 -1.38
N HIS A 15 5.33 8.55 -1.30
CA HIS A 15 6.39 8.47 -0.29
C HIS A 15 5.90 8.72 1.15
N ASP A 16 4.76 9.38 1.35
CA ASP A 16 4.14 9.56 2.68
C ASP A 16 3.80 8.20 3.30
N LEU A 17 3.47 7.23 2.46
CA LEU A 17 3.17 5.86 2.88
C LEU A 17 4.40 5.10 3.38
N LYS A 18 5.61 5.68 3.36
CA LYS A 18 6.78 5.14 4.07
C LYS A 18 6.71 5.39 5.58
N VAL A 19 5.86 6.32 6.03
CA VAL A 19 5.70 6.68 7.44
C VAL A 19 4.40 6.08 7.99
N PRO A 20 4.43 5.38 9.13
CA PRO A 20 5.61 5.03 9.93
C PRO A 20 6.48 3.95 9.24
N PRO A 21 7.77 3.79 9.64
CA PRO A 21 8.71 2.84 9.03
C PRO A 21 8.20 1.39 8.93
N GLY A 22 7.26 1.01 9.81
CA GLY A 22 6.59 -0.29 9.76
C GLY A 22 5.70 -0.53 8.55
N ASN A 23 5.38 0.49 7.75
CA ASN A 23 4.65 0.34 6.49
C ASN A 23 5.44 -0.43 5.45
N ARG A 24 6.78 -0.32 5.46
CA ARG A 24 7.66 -1.01 4.50
C ARG A 24 7.13 -0.93 3.06
N LEU A 25 6.86 0.29 2.60
CA LEU A 25 6.36 0.53 1.24
C LEU A 25 7.35 -0.06 0.23
N GLU A 26 6.86 -0.99 -0.59
CA GLU A 26 7.67 -1.71 -1.59
C GLU A 26 6.94 -1.77 -2.94
N PRO A 27 7.63 -1.47 -4.06
CA PRO A 27 7.08 -1.72 -5.38
C PRO A 27 7.07 -3.22 -5.66
N LEU A 28 5.99 -3.71 -6.25
CA LEU A 28 5.86 -5.11 -6.65
C LEU A 28 6.39 -5.32 -8.07
N GLN A 29 6.75 -6.57 -8.36
CA GLN A 29 7.39 -6.98 -9.62
C GLN A 29 6.59 -8.11 -10.29
N GLY A 30 6.97 -8.46 -11.52
CA GLY A 30 6.32 -9.52 -12.30
C GLY A 30 4.90 -9.14 -12.70
N ASN A 31 3.94 -10.03 -12.45
CA ASN A 31 2.52 -9.82 -12.79
C ASN A 31 1.87 -8.65 -12.04
N LEU A 32 2.51 -8.15 -10.98
CA LEU A 32 2.05 -7.01 -10.18
C LEU A 32 2.91 -5.76 -10.43
N LEU A 33 3.62 -5.68 -11.55
CA LEU A 33 4.34 -4.47 -11.95
C LEU A 33 3.38 -3.26 -11.95
N GLY A 34 3.83 -2.14 -11.39
CA GLY A 34 3.02 -0.93 -11.21
C GLY A 34 2.21 -0.91 -9.92
N HIS A 35 2.12 -2.04 -9.20
CA HIS A 35 1.53 -2.09 -7.86
C HIS A 35 2.58 -1.82 -6.78
N TRP A 36 2.09 -1.37 -5.64
CA TRP A 36 2.81 -1.11 -4.42
C TRP A 36 2.20 -1.94 -3.30
N SER A 37 2.98 -2.24 -2.27
CA SER A 37 2.43 -2.81 -1.05
C SER A 37 2.87 -2.07 0.20
N ILE A 38 1.97 -2.02 1.20
CA ILE A 38 2.28 -1.61 2.56
C ILE A 38 1.90 -2.72 3.54
N ARG A 39 2.76 -2.96 4.52
CA ARG A 39 2.56 -3.94 5.57
C ARG A 39 1.56 -3.43 6.61
N ILE A 40 0.57 -4.26 6.95
CA ILE A 40 -0.42 -3.99 8.00
C ILE A 40 0.06 -4.55 9.33
N ASN A 41 0.52 -5.79 9.33
CA ASN A 41 1.16 -6.47 10.46
C ASN A 41 2.10 -7.57 9.92
N GLN A 42 2.48 -8.55 10.75
CA GLN A 42 3.39 -9.61 10.30
C GLN A 42 2.80 -10.54 9.22
N GLN A 43 1.48 -10.65 9.13
CA GLN A 43 0.75 -11.61 8.31
C GLN A 43 0.14 -10.96 7.06
N TYR A 44 -0.25 -9.68 7.16
CA TYR A 44 -1.07 -9.02 6.16
C TYR A 44 -0.39 -7.85 5.46
N ARG A 45 -0.65 -7.72 4.16
CA ARG A 45 -0.25 -6.58 3.32
C ARG A 45 -1.46 -6.00 2.59
N LEU A 46 -1.43 -4.70 2.36
CA LEU A 46 -2.28 -4.05 1.37
C LEU A 46 -1.48 -3.88 0.10
N ILE A 47 -2.03 -4.31 -1.03
CA ILE A 47 -1.50 -4.11 -2.38
C ILE A 47 -2.39 -3.09 -3.07
N PHE A 48 -1.83 -2.12 -3.79
CA PHE A 48 -2.60 -1.08 -4.47
C PHE A 48 -1.79 -0.50 -5.63
N GLN A 49 -2.46 0.17 -6.55
CA GLN A 49 -1.80 1.06 -7.51
C GLN A 49 -1.91 2.51 -7.03
N TRP A 50 -0.96 3.34 -7.43
CA TRP A 50 -0.90 4.75 -7.05
C TRP A 50 -1.03 5.63 -8.29
N ASP A 51 -1.99 6.54 -8.23
CA ASP A 51 -2.18 7.57 -9.25
C ASP A 51 -1.51 8.86 -8.78
N ASP A 52 -0.49 9.32 -9.52
CA ASP A 52 0.24 10.53 -9.18
C ASP A 52 -0.49 11.82 -9.63
N ASP A 53 -1.49 11.75 -10.50
CA ASP A 53 -2.29 12.91 -10.89
C ASP A 53 -3.36 13.20 -9.83
N THR A 54 -4.06 12.16 -9.37
CA THR A 54 -5.11 12.29 -8.35
C THR A 54 -4.59 12.22 -6.91
N LYS A 55 -3.36 11.71 -6.72
CA LYS A 55 -2.76 11.41 -5.41
C LYS A 55 -3.57 10.39 -4.61
N GLU A 56 -4.19 9.45 -5.30
CA GLU A 56 -5.04 8.42 -4.70
C GLU A 56 -4.52 7.00 -4.95
N ALA A 57 -4.79 6.12 -3.99
CA ALA A 57 -4.59 4.69 -4.15
C ALA A 57 -5.86 4.04 -4.71
N TYR A 58 -5.71 3.24 -5.76
CA TYR A 58 -6.79 2.48 -6.41
C TYR A 58 -6.43 0.99 -6.53
N ASP A 59 -7.40 0.16 -6.92
CA ASP A 59 -7.26 -1.30 -7.00
C ASP A 59 -6.62 -1.89 -5.73
N VAL A 60 -7.20 -1.56 -4.58
CA VAL A 60 -6.66 -1.94 -3.27
C VAL A 60 -7.08 -3.37 -2.92
N TYR A 61 -6.10 -4.27 -2.81
CA TYR A 61 -6.26 -5.68 -2.42
C TYR A 61 -5.64 -5.95 -1.04
N PHE A 62 -6.13 -6.98 -0.37
CA PHE A 62 -5.59 -7.48 0.89
C PHE A 62 -5.02 -8.88 0.68
N ASP A 63 -3.76 -9.06 1.05
CA ASP A 63 -3.02 -10.31 0.91
C ASP A 63 -2.66 -10.89 2.28
N ASP A 64 -3.04 -12.16 2.53
CA ASP A 64 -2.68 -12.94 3.73
C ASP A 64 -1.59 -13.94 3.36
N TYR A 65 -0.41 -13.76 3.93
CA TYR A 65 0.78 -14.54 3.62
C TYR A 65 0.74 -15.99 4.16
N HIS A 66 -0.29 -16.43 4.89
CA HIS A 66 -0.32 -17.75 5.57
C HIS A 66 -1.26 -18.79 4.93
N HIS A 67 -1.46 -18.79 3.61
CA HIS A 67 -2.15 -19.89 2.94
C HIS A 67 -1.38 -21.22 2.97
#